data_AF-A0A8K0PNN6-F1
#
_entry.id   AF-A0A8K0PNN6-F1
#
_cell.length_a   1.000
_cell.length_b   1.000
_cell.length_c   1.000
_cell.angle_alpha   90.00
_cell.angle_beta   90.00
_cell.angle_gamma   90.00
#
_symmetry.space_group_name_H-M   'P 1'
#
loop_
_entity.id
_entity.type
_entity.pdbx_description
1 polymer ?
#
loop_
_entity_poly.entity_id
_entity_poly.type
_entity_poly.pdbx_seq_one_letter_code
_entity_poly.pdbx_strand_id
1 'polypeptide(L)'
;MDQSKEVILKERPPMPDMLAYATYMYGLKAMLSPMLWLREWSEARNPPEGCPDVVKTYPCRPSLPIRVFLPASYARANKNTPPTDLPPLPTLFTIHGGGFCIGHQRDDDEWNRAFANSHTVLVISLNYRKAPAHPFPTALHDLEALYLAALDDPSLPIDRTPVSSPNKPTASANQKRTRTRTALLGFSAGANLSLSLSLFPSVQTHPLGLPLAALSIYGHLDLTYPPSQKLPNRPYKPSPHLPLPRGTPRNHDVLLGLAEAFEWAYVPYGTDLGDPLVSPGASAPPAGREGEGGLPPFVGVVGAELDMLAHEGWRLACRLSRERNGKRVVPDRESGEVRWRVCGSVKGQGGTDQGGEGDRGGKAGLAAMASRRGELVGLGPGQEDERFAFEEEWGGEDGEERGGVKWLLVPDVMHGFDNVHIRSVVGGMETMRDAELKTKAYMKEIGRWLKEVVWRV
;
A
#
# COMPACT_ATOMS: atom_id res chain seq x y z
N MET A 1 7.25 -34.10 6.83
CA MET A 1 7.98 -33.75 8.07
C MET A 1 7.68 -32.31 8.34
N ASP A 2 6.83 -32.07 9.32
CA ASP A 2 6.39 -30.76 9.75
C ASP A 2 7.58 -30.04 10.39
N GLN A 3 8.22 -29.13 9.66
CA GLN A 3 9.18 -28.22 10.26
C GLN A 3 8.37 -27.26 11.12
N SER A 4 8.26 -27.57 12.42
CA SER A 4 7.74 -26.62 13.41
C SER A 4 8.43 -25.29 13.17
N LYS A 5 7.70 -24.29 12.66
CA LYS A 5 8.24 -22.94 12.47
C LYS A 5 8.83 -22.50 13.79
N GLU A 6 10.10 -22.13 13.78
CA GLU A 6 10.78 -21.61 14.96
C GLU A 6 10.02 -20.35 15.40
N VAL A 7 9.45 -20.40 16.61
CA VAL A 7 8.66 -19.31 17.16
C VAL A 7 9.63 -18.23 17.66
N ILE A 8 9.60 -17.06 17.03
CA ILE A 8 10.51 -15.96 17.37
C ILE A 8 9.74 -15.03 18.31
N LEU A 9 9.96 -15.20 19.61
CA LEU A 9 9.25 -14.41 20.62
C LEU A 9 9.90 -13.05 20.82
N LYS A 10 9.08 -12.00 21.01
CA LYS A 10 9.56 -10.68 21.40
C LYS A 10 10.16 -10.74 22.80
N GLU A 11 11.48 -10.62 22.88
CA GLU A 11 12.20 -10.58 24.15
C GLU A 11 12.16 -9.20 24.80
N ARG A 12 12.33 -9.21 26.13
CA ARG A 12 12.48 -7.99 26.91
C ARG A 12 13.92 -7.47 26.77
N PRO A 13 14.12 -6.22 26.31
CA PRO A 13 15.46 -5.66 26.23
C PRO A 13 16.05 -5.38 27.63
N PRO A 14 17.38 -5.21 27.74
CA PRO A 14 18.03 -4.74 28.96
C PRO A 14 17.37 -3.50 29.54
N MET A 15 17.41 -3.37 30.88
CA MET A 15 16.79 -2.23 31.59
C MET A 15 17.23 -0.84 31.08
N PRO A 16 18.53 -0.59 30.76
CA PRO A 16 18.95 0.69 30.20
C PRO A 16 18.28 1.00 28.87
N ASP A 17 18.19 0.03 27.96
CA ASP A 17 17.58 0.18 26.64
C ASP A 17 16.08 0.43 26.77
N MET A 18 15.40 -0.29 27.67
CA MET A 18 13.99 -0.07 27.97
C MET A 18 13.73 1.36 28.46
N LEU A 19 14.58 1.89 29.34
CA LEU A 19 14.45 3.27 29.82
C LEU A 19 14.75 4.27 28.70
N ALA A 20 15.73 3.98 27.83
CA ALA A 20 16.06 4.80 26.68
C ALA A 20 14.89 4.86 25.69
N TYR A 21 14.33 3.71 25.29
CA TYR A 21 13.17 3.63 24.40
C TYR A 21 11.95 4.33 25.00
N ALA A 22 11.65 4.11 26.28
CA ALA A 22 10.56 4.81 26.96
C ALA A 22 10.75 6.32 26.95
N THR A 23 11.92 6.79 27.39
CA THR A 23 12.26 8.23 27.42
C THR A 23 12.14 8.84 26.04
N TYR A 24 12.66 8.16 25.03
CA TYR A 24 12.59 8.58 23.65
C TYR A 24 11.14 8.67 23.15
N MET A 25 10.35 7.60 23.32
CA MET A 25 8.98 7.53 22.81
C MET A 25 8.04 8.54 23.47
N TYR A 26 8.08 8.64 24.80
CA TYR A 26 7.25 9.62 25.51
C TYR A 26 7.75 11.05 25.26
N GLY A 27 9.06 11.26 25.16
CA GLY A 27 9.65 12.56 24.78
C GLY A 27 9.22 13.01 23.39
N LEU A 28 9.30 12.13 22.39
CA LEU A 28 8.86 12.41 21.02
C LEU A 28 7.37 12.76 20.97
N LYS A 29 6.51 11.99 21.66
CA LYS A 29 5.07 12.27 21.71
C LYS A 29 4.77 13.59 22.42
N ALA A 30 5.47 13.88 23.53
CA ALA A 30 5.33 15.15 24.24
C ALA A 30 5.78 16.34 23.38
N MET A 31 6.86 16.19 22.60
CA MET A 31 7.34 17.23 21.68
C MET A 31 6.36 17.48 20.53
N LEU A 32 5.79 16.42 19.95
CA LEU A 32 4.86 16.54 18.82
C LEU A 32 3.47 17.03 19.23
N SER A 33 3.02 16.74 20.46
CA SER A 33 1.63 17.01 20.89
C SER A 33 1.23 18.49 20.77
N PRO A 34 2.00 19.49 21.25
CA PRO A 34 1.66 20.90 21.08
C PRO A 34 1.61 21.33 19.61
N MET A 35 2.53 20.81 18.77
CA MET A 35 2.56 21.11 17.34
C MET A 35 1.30 20.57 16.64
N LEU A 36 0.93 19.33 16.94
CA LEU A 36 -0.28 18.70 16.38
C LEU A 36 -1.54 19.40 16.86
N TRP A 37 -1.62 19.77 18.15
CA TRP A 37 -2.74 20.54 18.68
C TRP A 37 -2.87 21.92 18.02
N LEU A 38 -1.76 22.63 17.84
CA LEU A 38 -1.75 23.92 17.15
C LEU A 38 -2.17 23.76 15.67
N ARG A 39 -1.74 22.68 15.02
CA ARG A 39 -2.19 22.32 13.67
C ARG A 39 -3.70 22.10 13.64
N GLU A 40 -4.22 21.28 14.55
CA GLU A 40 -5.66 21.01 14.63
C GLU A 40 -6.48 22.27 14.82
N TRP A 41 -6.01 23.17 15.68
CA TRP A 41 -6.64 24.46 15.92
C TRP A 41 -6.57 25.38 14.70
N SER A 42 -5.43 25.43 14.02
CA SER A 42 -5.25 26.21 12.79
C SER A 42 -6.16 25.72 11.67
N GLU A 43 -6.19 24.41 11.43
CA GLU A 43 -7.03 23.78 10.39
C GLU A 43 -8.53 23.87 10.70
N ALA A 44 -8.92 23.88 11.97
CA ALA A 44 -10.30 24.12 12.35
C ALA A 44 -10.78 25.54 11.98
N ARG A 45 -9.85 26.51 11.92
CA ARG A 45 -10.14 27.89 11.48
C ARG A 45 -9.99 28.09 9.99
N ASN A 46 -8.95 27.49 9.41
CA ASN A 46 -8.59 27.59 8.00
C ASN A 46 -8.39 26.16 7.45
N PRO A 47 -9.48 25.49 7.02
CA PRO A 47 -9.39 24.13 6.50
C PRO A 47 -8.48 24.10 5.26
N PRO A 48 -7.52 23.16 5.18
CA PRO A 48 -6.69 23.01 4.00
C PRO A 48 -7.53 22.55 2.80
N GLU A 49 -7.10 22.85 1.58
CA GLU A 49 -7.79 22.41 0.35
C GLU A 49 -7.98 20.89 0.30
N GLY A 50 -7.06 20.14 0.93
CA GLY A 50 -7.09 18.69 1.04
C GLY A 50 -8.06 18.10 2.07
N CYS A 51 -8.84 18.92 2.81
CA CYS A 51 -9.71 18.42 3.89
C CYS A 51 -10.79 17.43 3.39
N PRO A 52 -11.30 16.52 4.25
CA PRO A 52 -12.35 15.57 3.89
C PRO A 52 -13.70 16.27 3.71
N ASP A 53 -14.59 15.63 2.93
CA ASP A 53 -15.96 16.10 2.76
C ASP A 53 -16.82 15.81 4.00
N VAL A 54 -16.56 14.66 4.66
CA VAL A 54 -17.28 14.24 5.86
C VAL A 54 -16.30 13.69 6.88
N VAL A 55 -16.43 14.12 8.14
CA VAL A 55 -15.79 13.48 9.29
C VAL A 55 -16.88 12.75 10.06
N LYS A 56 -16.73 11.44 10.20
CA LYS A 56 -17.77 10.59 10.80
C LYS A 56 -17.23 9.82 11.99
N THR A 57 -18.03 9.73 13.04
CA THR A 57 -17.76 8.90 14.22
C THR A 57 -18.80 7.79 14.30
N TYR A 58 -18.39 6.63 14.82
CA TYR A 58 -19.29 5.50 15.06
C TYR A 58 -19.36 5.19 16.56
N PRO A 59 -20.51 4.73 17.07
CA PRO A 59 -20.66 4.36 18.48
C PRO A 59 -19.68 3.29 18.95
N CYS A 60 -19.21 2.41 18.06
CA CYS A 60 -18.23 1.37 18.39
C CYS A 60 -16.85 1.95 18.78
N ARG A 61 -16.49 3.14 18.27
CA ARG A 61 -15.23 3.84 18.52
C ARG A 61 -15.43 5.37 18.44
N PRO A 62 -16.09 5.98 19.44
CA PRO A 62 -16.50 7.39 19.37
C PRO A 62 -15.32 8.37 19.34
N SER A 63 -14.16 7.98 19.86
CA SER A 63 -12.94 8.78 19.89
C SER A 63 -12.05 8.63 18.66
N LEU A 64 -12.44 7.82 17.68
CA LEU A 64 -11.65 7.54 16.47
C LEU A 64 -12.47 7.91 15.22
N PRO A 65 -12.59 9.21 14.90
CA PRO A 65 -13.31 9.63 13.70
C PRO A 65 -12.61 9.14 12.44
N ILE A 66 -13.40 8.65 11.49
CA ILE A 66 -12.98 8.39 10.11
C ILE A 66 -13.14 9.66 9.27
N ARG A 67 -12.36 9.77 8.19
CA ARG A 67 -12.40 10.89 7.25
C ARG A 67 -12.78 10.38 5.88
N VAL A 68 -13.78 10.99 5.26
CA VAL A 68 -14.39 10.53 4.00
C VAL A 68 -14.13 11.57 2.92
N PHE A 69 -13.57 11.13 1.80
CA PHE A 69 -13.25 11.95 0.63
C PHE A 69 -14.06 11.48 -0.55
N LEU A 70 -15.01 12.30 -0.97
CA LEU A 70 -15.79 12.13 -2.18
C LEU A 70 -15.01 12.71 -3.36
N PRO A 71 -14.99 12.06 -4.53
CA PRO A 71 -14.46 12.67 -5.74
C PRO A 71 -15.17 13.99 -6.04
N ALA A 72 -14.42 15.02 -6.43
CA ALA A 72 -14.99 16.34 -6.75
C ALA A 72 -16.02 16.30 -7.89
N SER A 73 -15.89 15.34 -8.82
CA SER A 73 -16.91 15.06 -9.84
C SER A 73 -18.22 14.57 -9.20
N TYR A 74 -18.14 13.64 -8.27
CA TYR A 74 -19.27 13.08 -7.54
C TYR A 74 -19.94 14.10 -6.61
N ALA A 75 -19.15 14.84 -5.82
CA ALA A 75 -19.67 15.87 -4.92
C ALA A 75 -20.41 16.99 -5.67
N ARG A 76 -19.94 17.35 -6.87
CA ARG A 76 -20.64 18.32 -7.74
C ARG A 76 -21.96 17.75 -8.28
N ALA A 77 -21.99 16.48 -8.69
CA ALA A 77 -23.21 15.84 -9.15
C ALA A 77 -24.25 15.73 -8.02
N ASN A 78 -23.83 15.41 -6.79
CA ASN A 78 -24.69 15.27 -5.63
C ASN A 78 -25.40 16.57 -5.21
N LYS A 79 -24.83 17.74 -5.55
CA LYS A 79 -25.52 19.02 -5.32
C LYS A 79 -26.72 19.22 -6.25
N ASN A 80 -26.73 18.56 -7.41
CA ASN A 80 -27.71 18.76 -8.48
C ASN A 80 -28.62 17.54 -8.68
N THR A 81 -28.44 16.47 -7.91
CA THR A 81 -29.11 15.18 -8.10
C THR A 81 -29.36 14.55 -6.73
N PRO A 82 -30.55 13.97 -6.46
CA PRO A 82 -30.79 13.25 -5.21
C PRO A 82 -29.72 12.17 -4.99
N PRO A 83 -29.21 12.00 -3.74
CA PRO A 83 -28.16 11.02 -3.45
C PRO A 83 -28.49 9.58 -3.87
N THR A 84 -29.78 9.24 -3.94
CA THR A 84 -30.30 7.93 -4.37
C THR A 84 -30.08 7.63 -5.84
N ASP A 85 -29.86 8.66 -6.66
CA ASP A 85 -29.78 8.54 -8.12
C ASP A 85 -28.33 8.58 -8.63
N LEU A 86 -27.36 8.76 -7.73
CA LEU A 86 -25.95 8.71 -8.07
C LEU A 86 -25.42 7.28 -8.00
N PRO A 87 -24.59 6.86 -8.97
CA PRO A 87 -24.02 5.52 -8.96
C PRO A 87 -23.09 5.35 -7.74
N PRO A 88 -23.07 4.18 -7.11
CA PRO A 88 -22.14 3.93 -6.01
C PRO A 88 -20.69 3.88 -6.52
N LEU A 89 -19.72 4.07 -5.62
CA LEU A 89 -18.31 4.24 -5.94
C LEU A 89 -17.47 3.05 -5.47
N PRO A 90 -16.48 2.60 -6.27
CA PRO A 90 -15.40 1.79 -5.73
C PRO A 90 -14.74 2.54 -4.57
N THR A 91 -14.34 1.81 -3.54
CA THR A 91 -13.92 2.40 -2.26
C THR A 91 -12.54 1.94 -1.86
N LEU A 92 -11.69 2.89 -1.50
CA LEU A 92 -10.36 2.66 -0.94
C LEU A 92 -10.34 3.09 0.53
N PHE A 93 -10.10 2.15 1.43
CA PHE A 93 -9.83 2.46 2.83
C PHE A 93 -8.34 2.71 3.02
N THR A 94 -7.97 3.83 3.63
CA THR A 94 -6.58 4.18 3.89
C THR A 94 -6.26 4.14 5.39
N ILE A 95 -5.06 3.68 5.72
CA ILE A 95 -4.57 3.57 7.09
C ILE A 95 -3.23 4.28 7.17
N HIS A 96 -3.18 5.32 7.99
CA HIS A 96 -2.02 6.18 8.09
C HIS A 96 -0.84 5.51 8.82
N GLY A 97 0.37 5.96 8.50
CA GLY A 97 1.62 5.48 9.12
C GLY A 97 1.91 6.10 10.49
N GLY A 98 3.18 6.02 10.89
CA GLY A 98 3.67 6.58 12.16
C GLY A 98 4.20 5.56 13.16
N GLY A 99 4.77 4.44 12.68
CA GLY A 99 5.41 3.45 13.55
C GLY A 99 4.49 2.88 14.65
N PHE A 100 3.18 2.82 14.39
CA PHE A 100 2.12 2.43 15.34
C PHE A 100 1.96 3.34 16.58
N CYS A 101 2.88 4.29 16.79
CA CYS A 101 3.01 5.04 18.03
C CYS A 101 2.69 6.53 17.87
N ILE A 102 2.87 7.06 16.66
CA ILE A 102 2.61 8.44 16.29
C ILE A 102 1.73 8.48 15.04
N GLY A 103 1.56 9.69 14.48
CA GLY A 103 0.75 9.92 13.30
C GLY A 103 -0.73 10.10 13.63
N HIS A 104 -1.42 10.72 12.70
CA HIS A 104 -2.83 11.06 12.77
C HIS A 104 -3.47 10.79 11.41
N GLN A 105 -4.75 10.43 11.38
CA GLN A 105 -5.53 10.17 10.16
C GLN A 105 -5.62 11.37 9.18
N ARG A 106 -5.11 12.54 9.60
CA ARG A 106 -5.01 13.78 8.80
C ARG A 106 -3.73 13.85 7.98
N ASP A 107 -2.71 13.10 8.36
CA ASP A 107 -1.36 13.22 7.79
C ASP A 107 -1.32 12.89 6.30
N ASP A 108 -2.30 12.12 5.83
CA ASP A 108 -2.44 11.68 4.44
C ASP A 108 -3.64 12.34 3.73
N ASP A 109 -4.27 13.39 4.30
CA ASP A 109 -5.47 14.04 3.74
C ASP A 109 -5.26 14.52 2.30
N GLU A 110 -4.12 15.17 2.01
CA GLU A 110 -3.79 15.64 0.67
C GLU A 110 -3.65 14.48 -0.33
N TRP A 111 -3.03 13.38 0.11
CA TRP A 111 -2.90 12.17 -0.69
C TRP A 111 -4.27 11.55 -0.96
N ASN A 112 -5.10 11.41 0.08
CA ASN A 112 -6.43 10.83 0.01
C ASN A 112 -7.35 11.65 -0.92
N ARG A 113 -7.33 12.98 -0.79
CA ARG A 113 -8.07 13.90 -1.67
C ARG A 113 -7.60 13.80 -3.12
N ALA A 114 -6.29 13.80 -3.35
CA ALA A 114 -5.72 13.67 -4.69
C ALA A 114 -6.13 12.33 -5.33
N PHE A 115 -6.03 11.23 -4.57
CA PHE A 115 -6.41 9.91 -5.05
C PHE A 115 -7.90 9.82 -5.40
N ALA A 116 -8.77 10.29 -4.52
CA ALA A 116 -10.23 10.30 -4.72
C ALA A 116 -10.61 11.05 -6.01
N ASN A 117 -10.02 12.23 -6.21
CA ASN A 117 -10.28 13.07 -7.37
C ASN A 117 -9.74 12.48 -8.68
N SER A 118 -8.48 12.01 -8.68
CA SER A 118 -7.82 11.53 -9.90
C SER A 118 -8.41 10.22 -10.42
N HIS A 119 -8.97 9.38 -9.54
CA HIS A 119 -9.43 8.04 -9.91
C HIS A 119 -10.96 7.86 -9.81
N THR A 120 -11.69 8.88 -9.33
CA THR A 120 -13.14 8.80 -9.07
C THR A 120 -13.49 7.64 -8.14
N VAL A 121 -12.84 7.63 -6.98
CA VAL A 121 -12.92 6.59 -5.95
C VAL A 121 -13.34 7.24 -4.62
N LEU A 122 -14.22 6.57 -3.87
CA LEU A 122 -14.49 6.97 -2.48
C LEU A 122 -13.28 6.60 -1.62
N VAL A 123 -12.65 7.56 -0.96
CA VAL A 123 -11.54 7.28 -0.02
C VAL A 123 -12.03 7.45 1.41
N ILE A 124 -11.76 6.46 2.26
CA ILE A 124 -12.11 6.48 3.68
C ILE A 124 -10.83 6.26 4.51
N SER A 125 -10.34 7.32 5.15
CA SER A 125 -9.17 7.26 6.04
C SER A 125 -9.61 6.82 7.44
N LEU A 126 -9.05 5.71 7.91
CA LEU A 126 -9.32 5.12 9.22
C LEU A 126 -8.34 5.62 10.27
N ASN A 127 -8.80 5.67 11.52
CA ASN A 127 -7.99 6.06 12.68
C ASN A 127 -7.86 4.89 13.68
N TYR A 128 -6.80 4.88 14.46
CA TYR A 128 -6.51 3.83 15.44
C TYR A 128 -5.79 4.39 16.66
N ARG A 129 -5.94 3.74 17.82
CA ARG A 129 -5.17 4.12 19.03
C ARG A 129 -3.70 3.74 18.91
N LYS A 130 -2.85 4.49 19.61
CA LYS A 130 -1.39 4.41 19.43
C LYS A 130 -0.67 3.76 20.61
N ALA A 131 0.34 2.97 20.28
CA ALA A 131 1.35 2.50 21.22
C ALA A 131 2.20 3.67 21.79
N PRO A 132 2.83 3.53 22.97
CA PRO A 132 2.83 2.36 23.88
C PRO A 132 1.58 2.21 24.75
N ALA A 133 0.70 3.21 24.83
CA ALA A 133 -0.52 3.14 25.66
C ALA A 133 -1.52 2.07 25.18
N HIS A 134 -1.51 1.80 23.87
CA HIS A 134 -2.35 0.83 23.20
C HIS A 134 -1.49 -0.05 22.29
N PRO A 135 -0.74 -1.03 22.83
CA PRO A 135 0.10 -1.91 22.04
C PRO A 135 -0.73 -2.88 21.19
N PHE A 136 -0.06 -3.67 20.35
CA PHE A 136 -0.65 -4.77 19.61
C PHE A 136 -1.48 -5.69 20.54
N PRO A 137 -2.68 -6.14 20.13
CA PRO A 137 -3.35 -5.94 18.83
C PRO A 137 -4.35 -4.77 18.79
N THR A 138 -4.28 -3.80 19.72
CA THR A 138 -5.34 -2.78 19.91
C THR A 138 -5.68 -2.01 18.63
N ALA A 139 -4.67 -1.59 17.86
CA ALA A 139 -4.86 -0.86 16.61
C ALA A 139 -5.68 -1.66 15.60
N LEU A 140 -5.45 -2.97 15.48
CA LEU A 140 -6.20 -3.84 14.56
C LEU A 140 -7.66 -3.95 14.95
N HIS A 141 -7.97 -4.11 16.26
CA HIS A 141 -9.36 -4.14 16.74
C HIS A 141 -10.08 -2.79 16.60
N ASP A 142 -9.36 -1.67 16.58
CA ASP A 142 -9.95 -0.37 16.27
C ASP A 142 -10.33 -0.28 14.78
N LEU A 143 -9.39 -0.69 13.92
CA LEU A 143 -9.56 -0.66 12.48
C LEU A 143 -10.64 -1.63 12.00
N GLU A 144 -10.68 -2.83 12.56
CA GLU A 144 -11.75 -3.82 12.35
C GLU A 144 -13.12 -3.20 12.64
N ALA A 145 -13.31 -2.64 13.84
CA ALA A 145 -14.58 -2.06 14.24
C ALA A 145 -15.02 -0.89 13.35
N LEU A 146 -14.08 -0.03 12.95
CA LEU A 146 -14.37 1.12 12.07
C LEU A 146 -14.60 0.71 10.62
N TYR A 147 -13.84 -0.26 10.11
CA TYR A 147 -13.98 -0.78 8.76
C TYR A 147 -15.36 -1.42 8.57
N LEU A 148 -15.77 -2.31 9.48
CA LEU A 148 -17.07 -2.95 9.43
C LEU A 148 -18.21 -1.92 9.57
N ALA A 149 -18.09 -0.99 10.52
CA ALA A 149 -19.10 0.07 10.68
C ALA A 149 -19.26 0.94 9.43
N ALA A 150 -18.16 1.23 8.71
CA ALA A 150 -18.21 2.00 7.47
C ALA A 150 -18.79 1.20 6.30
N LEU A 151 -18.51 -0.10 6.21
CA LEU A 151 -19.13 -0.97 5.20
C LEU A 151 -20.66 -1.05 5.37
N ASP A 152 -21.11 -1.16 6.61
CA ASP A 152 -22.53 -1.24 6.98
C ASP A 152 -23.28 0.10 6.92
N ASP A 153 -22.57 1.21 6.77
CA ASP A 153 -23.16 2.54 6.75
C ASP A 153 -23.82 2.87 5.41
N PRO A 154 -25.17 2.90 5.31
CA PRO A 154 -25.86 3.14 4.06
C PRO A 154 -25.72 4.58 3.55
N SER A 155 -25.29 5.52 4.41
CA SER A 155 -25.06 6.91 3.99
C SER A 155 -23.77 7.09 3.17
N LEU A 156 -22.88 6.10 3.18
CA LEU A 156 -21.68 6.09 2.36
C LEU A 156 -21.98 5.45 0.99
N PRO A 157 -21.61 6.12 -0.13
CA PRO A 157 -21.90 5.65 -1.48
C PRO A 157 -20.93 4.55 -1.91
N ILE A 158 -20.75 3.52 -1.09
CA ILE A 158 -19.90 2.36 -1.36
C ILE A 158 -20.59 1.46 -2.40
N ASP A 159 -19.84 1.03 -3.41
CA ASP A 159 -20.28 0.01 -4.37
C ASP A 159 -20.40 -1.36 -3.70
N ARG A 160 -21.65 -1.70 -3.38
CA ARG A 160 -22.07 -2.95 -2.77
C ARG A 160 -22.48 -4.00 -3.80
N THR A 161 -22.31 -3.72 -5.10
CA THR A 161 -22.64 -4.68 -6.15
C THR A 161 -21.65 -5.87 -6.11
N PRO A 162 -22.15 -7.12 -6.12
CA PRO A 162 -21.27 -8.28 -6.24
C PRO A 162 -20.52 -8.26 -7.57
N VAL A 163 -19.19 -8.36 -7.51
CA VAL A 163 -18.39 -8.70 -8.69
C VAL A 163 -18.69 -10.17 -9.02
N SER A 164 -19.47 -10.40 -10.06
CA SER A 164 -19.90 -11.73 -10.49
C SER A 164 -18.75 -12.44 -11.22
N SER A 165 -18.38 -13.65 -10.81
CA SER A 165 -17.52 -14.51 -11.63
C SER A 165 -18.32 -14.97 -12.86
N PRO A 166 -17.82 -14.78 -14.10
CA PRO A 166 -18.62 -14.99 -15.31
C PRO A 166 -19.14 -16.41 -15.55
N ASN A 167 -18.66 -17.45 -14.86
CA ASN A 167 -19.04 -18.84 -15.19
C ASN A 167 -19.06 -19.80 -13.99
N LYS A 168 -20.13 -19.78 -13.19
CA LYS A 168 -20.51 -20.97 -12.39
C LYS A 168 -22.02 -21.06 -12.14
N PRO A 169 -22.80 -21.80 -12.95
CA PRO A 169 -23.83 -22.64 -12.39
C PRO A 169 -23.12 -23.82 -11.70
N THR A 170 -23.57 -24.26 -10.52
CA THR A 170 -23.07 -25.46 -9.78
C THR A 170 -21.92 -25.30 -8.77
N ALA A 171 -21.93 -24.26 -7.93
CA ALA A 171 -21.48 -24.44 -6.55
C ALA A 171 -22.70 -24.39 -5.64
N SER A 172 -22.79 -25.34 -4.70
CA SER A 172 -23.83 -25.44 -3.67
C SER A 172 -24.28 -24.06 -3.17
N ALA A 173 -25.61 -23.89 -3.02
CA ALA A 173 -26.30 -22.63 -2.75
C ALA A 173 -25.85 -21.86 -1.48
N ASN A 174 -24.88 -22.36 -0.72
CA ASN A 174 -24.45 -21.81 0.57
C ASN A 174 -23.16 -20.97 0.56
N GLN A 175 -22.48 -20.75 -0.58
CA GLN A 175 -21.27 -19.92 -0.56
C GLN A 175 -21.00 -19.13 -1.84
N LYS A 176 -21.98 -18.38 -2.37
CA LYS A 176 -21.66 -17.26 -3.26
C LYS A 176 -21.05 -16.14 -2.42
N ARG A 177 -19.72 -16.13 -2.25
CA ARG A 177 -19.00 -14.98 -1.68
C ARG A 177 -19.13 -13.81 -2.65
N THR A 178 -20.11 -12.96 -2.41
CA THR A 178 -20.21 -11.61 -2.98
C THR A 178 -18.94 -10.85 -2.63
N ARG A 179 -18.19 -10.35 -3.63
CA ARG A 179 -17.05 -9.44 -3.41
C ARG A 179 -17.46 -8.05 -3.86
N THR A 180 -17.12 -7.04 -3.07
CA THR A 180 -17.37 -5.64 -3.40
C THR A 180 -16.12 -4.98 -3.94
N ARG A 181 -16.27 -3.87 -4.67
CA ARG A 181 -15.16 -3.07 -5.18
C ARG A 181 -14.51 -2.22 -4.08
N THR A 182 -13.99 -2.91 -3.07
CA THR A 182 -13.29 -2.32 -1.94
C THR A 182 -11.83 -2.74 -1.93
N ALA A 183 -10.95 -1.87 -1.43
CA ALA A 183 -9.54 -2.17 -1.23
C ALA A 183 -9.04 -1.52 0.08
N LEU A 184 -8.03 -2.12 0.70
CA LEU A 184 -7.30 -1.56 1.84
C LEU A 184 -5.95 -1.04 1.35
N LEU A 185 -5.51 0.12 1.81
CA LEU A 185 -4.18 0.66 1.57
C LEU A 185 -3.62 1.22 2.86
N GLY A 186 -2.32 1.07 3.07
CA GLY A 186 -1.68 1.72 4.19
C GLY A 186 -0.26 2.17 3.89
N PHE A 187 0.21 3.11 4.72
CA PHE A 187 1.52 3.73 4.62
C PHE A 187 2.40 3.29 5.79
N SER A 188 3.62 2.81 5.55
CA SER A 188 4.55 2.43 6.62
C SER A 188 3.93 1.40 7.60
N ALA A 189 3.84 1.70 8.89
CA ALA A 189 3.09 0.90 9.87
C ALA A 189 1.60 0.69 9.49
N GLY A 190 0.98 1.66 8.80
CA GLY A 190 -0.37 1.50 8.25
C GLY A 190 -0.46 0.41 7.18
N ALA A 191 0.62 0.15 6.42
CA ALA A 191 0.67 -0.92 5.43
C ALA A 191 0.72 -2.32 6.08
N ASN A 192 1.36 -2.42 7.25
CA ASN A 192 1.27 -3.59 8.10
C ASN A 192 -0.19 -3.83 8.49
N LEU A 193 -0.80 -2.79 9.07
CA LEU A 193 -2.18 -2.83 9.54
C LEU A 193 -3.19 -3.13 8.42
N SER A 194 -2.97 -2.65 7.19
CA SER A 194 -3.85 -2.91 6.04
C SER A 194 -3.83 -4.39 5.63
N LEU A 195 -2.65 -5.01 5.60
CA LEU A 195 -2.52 -6.44 5.32
C LEU A 195 -3.04 -7.28 6.48
N SER A 196 -2.66 -6.97 7.72
CA SER A 196 -3.12 -7.70 8.91
C SER A 196 -4.62 -7.62 9.12
N LEU A 197 -5.25 -6.45 8.89
CA LEU A 197 -6.72 -6.28 8.97
C LEU A 197 -7.45 -7.22 8.02
N SER A 198 -6.92 -7.45 6.82
CA SER A 198 -7.54 -8.35 5.83
C SER A 198 -7.60 -9.82 6.28
N LEU A 199 -6.79 -10.20 7.27
CA LEU A 199 -6.74 -11.55 7.82
C LEU A 199 -7.81 -11.81 8.89
N PHE A 200 -8.51 -10.77 9.35
CA PHE A 200 -9.53 -10.93 10.40
C PHE A 200 -10.73 -11.74 9.88
N PRO A 201 -11.19 -12.76 10.63
CA PRO A 201 -12.35 -13.56 10.22
C PRO A 201 -13.58 -12.71 9.93
N SER A 202 -13.86 -11.70 10.76
CA SER A 202 -14.97 -10.76 10.60
C SER A 202 -14.94 -10.00 9.27
N VAL A 203 -13.74 -9.63 8.80
CA VAL A 203 -13.51 -8.99 7.50
C VAL A 203 -13.71 -10.00 6.36
N GLN A 204 -13.20 -11.21 6.51
CA GLN A 204 -13.30 -12.26 5.48
C GLN A 204 -14.71 -12.80 5.29
N THR A 205 -15.50 -12.87 6.36
CA THR A 205 -16.87 -13.42 6.36
C THR A 205 -17.94 -12.35 6.25
N HIS A 206 -17.56 -11.07 6.12
CA HIS A 206 -18.50 -9.98 5.99
C HIS A 206 -19.47 -10.21 4.80
N PRO A 207 -20.77 -9.84 4.88
CA PRO A 207 -21.72 -10.05 3.80
C PRO A 207 -21.35 -9.37 2.46
N LEU A 208 -20.62 -8.25 2.53
CA LEU A 208 -20.05 -7.55 1.37
C LEU A 208 -18.74 -8.18 0.85
N GLY A 209 -18.31 -9.27 1.48
CA GLY A 209 -17.09 -10.00 1.19
C GLY A 209 -15.81 -9.31 1.65
N LEU A 210 -14.72 -10.04 1.52
CA LEU A 210 -13.36 -9.56 1.70
C LEU A 210 -13.03 -8.46 0.66
N PRO A 211 -12.25 -7.41 1.02
CA PRO A 211 -11.73 -6.45 0.06
C PRO A 211 -10.99 -7.13 -1.08
N LEU A 212 -11.14 -6.64 -2.31
CA LEU A 212 -10.50 -7.24 -3.48
C LEU A 212 -8.99 -7.05 -3.50
N ALA A 213 -8.47 -5.99 -2.88
CA ALA A 213 -7.05 -5.75 -2.77
C ALA A 213 -6.61 -5.25 -1.40
N ALA A 214 -5.37 -5.58 -1.03
CA ALA A 214 -4.62 -4.89 0.01
C ALA A 214 -3.34 -4.30 -0.57
N LEU A 215 -3.03 -3.06 -0.20
CA LEU A 215 -1.88 -2.32 -0.69
C LEU A 215 -0.97 -1.87 0.45
N SER A 216 0.33 -1.97 0.20
CA SER A 216 1.40 -1.56 1.10
C SER A 216 2.26 -0.48 0.43
N ILE A 217 2.30 0.72 1.01
CA ILE A 217 3.22 1.78 0.60
C ILE A 217 4.34 1.88 1.64
N TYR A 218 5.59 1.62 1.21
CA TYR A 218 6.83 1.52 2.01
C TYR A 218 6.61 0.84 3.37
N GLY A 219 5.88 -0.28 3.35
CA GLY A 219 5.32 -0.89 4.55
C GLY A 219 6.36 -1.50 5.48
N HIS A 220 6.03 -1.54 6.78
CA HIS A 220 6.80 -2.24 7.81
C HIS A 220 6.23 -3.65 8.04
N LEU A 221 6.68 -4.63 7.26
CA LEU A 221 5.96 -5.88 7.00
C LEU A 221 6.55 -7.13 7.68
N ASP A 222 7.79 -7.07 8.17
CA ASP A 222 8.49 -8.23 8.74
C ASP A 222 9.24 -7.85 10.02
N LEU A 223 8.64 -8.09 11.19
CA LEU A 223 9.23 -7.79 12.50
C LEU A 223 10.11 -8.94 13.02
N THR A 224 10.27 -10.04 12.30
CA THR A 224 11.18 -11.12 12.74
C THR A 224 12.64 -10.72 12.60
N TYR A 225 12.93 -9.70 11.78
CA TYR A 225 14.25 -9.12 11.61
C TYR A 225 14.32 -7.76 12.30
N PRO A 226 15.29 -7.52 13.20
CA PRO A 226 15.46 -6.22 13.81
C PRO A 226 15.93 -5.19 12.75
N PRO A 227 15.67 -3.88 12.97
CA PRO A 227 16.03 -2.80 12.05
C PRO A 227 17.49 -2.84 11.58
N SER A 228 18.42 -3.14 12.49
CA SER A 228 19.85 -3.24 12.20
C SER A 228 20.21 -4.28 11.14
N GLN A 229 19.44 -5.38 11.05
CA GLN A 229 19.62 -6.43 10.03
C GLN A 229 18.95 -6.09 8.70
N LYS A 230 18.02 -5.12 8.68
CA LYS A 230 17.40 -4.63 7.44
C LYS A 230 18.30 -3.64 6.71
N LEU A 231 19.09 -2.86 7.47
CA LEU A 231 19.93 -1.80 6.94
C LEU A 231 20.91 -2.22 5.82
N PRO A 232 21.59 -3.39 5.86
CA PRO A 232 22.50 -3.79 4.78
C PRO A 232 21.81 -3.96 3.42
N ASN A 233 20.49 -4.19 3.40
CA ASN A 233 19.74 -4.35 2.17
C ASN A 233 19.37 -3.03 1.50
N ARG A 234 19.58 -1.89 2.18
CA ARG A 234 19.29 -0.54 1.70
C ARG A 234 20.31 -0.15 0.61
N PRO A 235 19.86 0.10 -0.63
CA PRO A 235 20.69 0.68 -1.66
C PRO A 235 21.26 2.04 -1.21
N TYR A 236 22.57 2.22 -1.33
CA TYR A 236 23.21 3.50 -1.07
C TYR A 236 23.56 4.18 -2.40
N LYS A 237 23.06 5.40 -2.60
CA LYS A 237 23.44 6.23 -3.74
C LYS A 237 24.33 7.38 -3.26
N PRO A 238 25.55 7.54 -3.81
CA PRO A 238 26.50 8.58 -3.38
C PRO A 238 26.10 10.01 -3.80
N SER A 239 24.95 10.18 -4.47
CA SER A 239 24.53 11.44 -5.09
C SER A 239 24.41 12.59 -4.08
N PRO A 240 24.96 13.79 -4.39
CA PRO A 240 24.91 14.97 -3.52
C PRO A 240 23.50 15.57 -3.34
N HIS A 241 22.50 15.09 -4.07
CA HIS A 241 21.12 15.60 -4.05
C HIS A 241 20.18 14.84 -3.09
N LEU A 242 20.68 13.85 -2.35
CA LEU A 242 19.89 13.13 -1.36
C LEU A 242 19.66 14.01 -0.12
N PRO A 243 18.41 14.28 0.27
CA PRO A 243 18.14 15.04 1.47
C PRO A 243 18.35 14.14 2.67
N LEU A 244 19.32 14.51 3.48
CA LEU A 244 19.46 14.01 4.82
C LEU A 244 19.16 15.19 5.75
N PRO A 245 18.48 14.96 6.89
CA PRO A 245 18.36 15.99 7.91
C PRO A 245 19.75 16.56 8.23
N ARG A 246 19.88 17.88 8.37
CA ARG A 246 21.17 18.54 8.62
C ARG A 246 21.95 17.83 9.72
N GLY A 247 23.16 17.37 9.41
CA GLY A 247 24.05 16.68 10.36
C GLY A 247 23.91 15.15 10.39
N THR A 248 23.00 14.55 9.61
CA THR A 248 22.89 13.09 9.52
C THR A 248 23.99 12.54 8.60
N PRO A 249 24.84 11.60 9.07
CA PRO A 249 25.83 10.94 8.22
C PRO A 249 25.15 10.29 7.01
N ARG A 250 25.79 10.34 5.83
CA ARG A 250 25.15 9.84 4.59
C ARG A 250 24.76 8.37 4.64
N ASN A 251 25.47 7.59 5.44
CA ASN A 251 25.26 6.17 5.70
C ASN A 251 24.23 5.86 6.81
N HIS A 252 23.54 6.86 7.39
CA HIS A 252 22.61 6.66 8.48
C HIS A 252 21.16 6.83 8.01
N ASP A 253 20.32 5.81 8.23
CA ASP A 253 18.88 5.91 8.01
C ASP A 253 18.24 6.58 9.24
N VAL A 254 17.50 7.68 9.02
CA VAL A 254 16.82 8.42 10.09
C VAL A 254 15.81 7.51 10.82
N LEU A 255 15.24 6.53 10.11
CA LEU A 255 14.29 5.57 10.66
C LEU A 255 14.97 4.57 11.60
N LEU A 256 16.27 4.30 11.46
CA LEU A 256 16.97 3.27 12.23
C LEU A 256 16.91 3.55 13.74
N GLY A 257 17.19 4.79 14.15
CA GLY A 257 17.13 5.19 15.57
C GLY A 257 15.71 5.18 16.15
N LEU A 258 14.69 5.28 15.28
CA LEU A 258 13.28 5.30 15.67
C LEU A 258 12.64 3.91 15.70
N ALA A 259 13.06 3.04 14.79
CA ALA A 259 12.39 1.77 14.53
C ALA A 259 12.41 0.84 15.75
N GLU A 260 13.53 0.76 16.46
CA GLU A 260 13.62 -0.07 17.67
C GLU A 260 12.68 0.41 18.78
N ALA A 261 12.58 1.72 18.97
CA ALA A 261 11.70 2.33 19.97
C ALA A 261 10.22 2.15 19.59
N PHE A 262 9.88 2.23 18.30
CA PHE A 262 8.54 1.92 17.79
C PHE A 262 8.17 0.46 17.99
N GLU A 263 9.05 -0.47 17.61
CA GLU A 263 8.83 -1.91 17.79
C GLU A 263 8.70 -2.28 19.27
N TRP A 264 9.54 -1.69 20.14
CA TRP A 264 9.45 -1.85 21.60
C TRP A 264 8.11 -1.36 22.16
N ALA A 265 7.63 -0.21 21.69
CA ALA A 265 6.37 0.36 22.16
C ALA A 265 5.15 -0.43 21.65
N TYR A 266 5.22 -0.95 20.42
CA TYR A 266 4.08 -1.59 19.78
C TYR A 266 3.88 -3.06 20.18
N VAL A 267 4.95 -3.85 20.27
CA VAL A 267 4.84 -5.31 20.42
C VAL A 267 5.05 -5.73 21.88
N PRO A 268 4.04 -6.33 22.55
CA PRO A 268 4.20 -6.87 23.90
C PRO A 268 5.24 -8.00 23.95
N TYR A 269 5.90 -8.16 25.10
CA TYR A 269 6.84 -9.26 25.32
C TYR A 269 6.14 -10.62 25.26
N GLY A 270 6.84 -11.62 24.70
CA GLY A 270 6.28 -12.95 24.48
C GLY A 270 5.31 -13.05 23.30
N THR A 271 5.10 -11.97 22.54
CA THR A 271 4.38 -12.03 21.26
C THR A 271 5.25 -12.77 20.24
N ASP A 272 4.65 -13.69 19.48
CA ASP A 272 5.32 -14.29 18.33
C ASP A 272 5.46 -13.27 17.20
N LEU A 273 6.70 -12.90 16.87
CA LEU A 273 7.01 -11.98 15.79
C LEU A 273 6.73 -12.60 14.42
N GLY A 274 6.62 -13.94 14.33
CA GLY A 274 6.19 -14.65 13.14
C GLY A 274 4.67 -14.66 12.92
N ASP A 275 3.86 -14.17 13.89
CA ASP A 275 2.41 -14.08 13.76
C ASP A 275 2.04 -13.26 12.50
N PRO A 276 1.17 -13.75 11.60
CA PRO A 276 0.77 -13.03 10.39
C PRO A 276 0.04 -11.71 10.63
N LEU A 277 -0.49 -11.46 11.84
CA LEU A 277 -1.03 -10.17 12.24
C LEU A 277 0.06 -9.17 12.67
N VAL A 278 1.24 -9.67 13.06
CA VAL A 278 2.41 -8.85 13.42
C VAL A 278 3.30 -8.65 12.20
N SER A 279 3.63 -9.71 11.47
CA SER A 279 4.54 -9.72 10.32
C SER A 279 3.88 -10.26 9.04
N PRO A 280 2.86 -9.57 8.50
CA PRO A 280 2.11 -10.05 7.35
C PRO A 280 2.98 -10.25 6.10
N GLY A 281 4.07 -9.49 5.97
CA GLY A 281 5.07 -9.67 4.89
C GLY A 281 5.70 -11.06 4.89
N ALA A 282 6.05 -11.54 6.08
CA ALA A 282 6.77 -12.80 6.27
C ALA A 282 5.84 -14.02 6.22
N SER A 283 4.68 -13.95 6.89
CA SER A 283 3.92 -15.14 7.25
C SER A 283 2.45 -15.16 6.81
N ALA A 284 1.88 -14.04 6.35
CA ALA A 284 0.48 -14.04 5.92
C ALA A 284 0.24 -14.98 4.73
N PRO A 285 -0.72 -15.92 4.80
CA PRO A 285 -0.95 -16.87 3.73
C PRO A 285 -1.52 -16.17 2.48
N PRO A 286 -1.15 -16.63 1.27
CA PRO A 286 -1.72 -16.11 0.02
C PRO A 286 -3.22 -16.43 -0.07
N ALA A 287 -3.93 -15.71 -0.95
CA ALA A 287 -5.34 -15.95 -1.20
C ALA A 287 -5.63 -17.42 -1.59
N GLY A 288 -6.62 -18.03 -0.93
CA GLY A 288 -7.34 -19.20 -1.44
C GLY A 288 -6.58 -20.52 -1.57
N ARG A 289 -5.37 -20.68 -1.01
CA ARG A 289 -4.62 -21.94 -1.19
C ARG A 289 -5.07 -23.10 -0.29
N GLU A 290 -5.65 -22.86 0.90
CA GLU A 290 -5.84 -23.99 1.86
C GLU A 290 -7.10 -23.89 2.75
N GLY A 291 -8.21 -23.30 2.30
CA GLY A 291 -9.46 -23.27 3.10
C GLY A 291 -9.41 -22.44 4.40
N GLU A 292 -8.21 -22.06 4.83
CA GLU A 292 -7.92 -21.06 5.86
C GLU A 292 -7.86 -19.67 5.23
N GLY A 293 -8.30 -18.67 5.99
CA GLY A 293 -8.28 -17.27 5.58
C GLY A 293 -6.90 -16.78 5.16
N GLY A 294 -6.83 -15.90 4.17
CA GLY A 294 -5.57 -15.34 3.69
C GLY A 294 -5.70 -13.92 3.15
N LEU A 295 -4.59 -13.39 2.64
CA LEU A 295 -4.55 -12.05 2.04
C LEU A 295 -5.55 -11.93 0.89
N PRO A 296 -5.94 -10.69 0.52
CA PRO A 296 -6.76 -10.47 -0.64
C PRO A 296 -6.20 -11.04 -1.93
N PRO A 297 -7.08 -11.38 -2.90
CA PRO A 297 -6.66 -11.96 -4.17
C PRO A 297 -5.66 -11.07 -4.91
N PHE A 298 -5.74 -9.75 -4.72
CA PHE A 298 -4.78 -8.81 -5.25
C PHE A 298 -3.95 -8.15 -4.14
N VAL A 299 -2.63 -8.16 -4.28
CA VAL A 299 -1.71 -7.47 -3.37
C VAL A 299 -0.83 -6.50 -4.13
N GLY A 300 -0.89 -5.22 -3.76
CA GLY A 300 -0.06 -4.16 -4.33
C GLY A 300 1.02 -3.73 -3.33
N VAL A 301 2.26 -3.59 -3.78
CA VAL A 301 3.37 -3.19 -2.92
C VAL A 301 4.18 -2.11 -3.63
N VAL A 302 4.35 -0.98 -2.96
CA VAL A 302 5.16 0.15 -3.39
C VAL A 302 6.32 0.29 -2.41
N GLY A 303 7.56 0.13 -2.86
CA GLY A 303 8.77 0.37 -2.07
C GLY A 303 9.38 1.75 -2.38
N ALA A 304 10.05 2.33 -1.39
CA ALA A 304 10.93 3.48 -1.59
C ALA A 304 12.37 2.96 -1.71
N GLU A 305 13.08 3.25 -2.80
CA GLU A 305 14.39 2.64 -3.08
C GLU A 305 15.40 2.82 -1.94
N LEU A 306 15.43 3.99 -1.30
CA LEU A 306 16.43 4.33 -0.29
C LEU A 306 15.94 4.06 1.13
N ASP A 307 14.93 3.21 1.28
CA ASP A 307 14.33 2.82 2.54
C ASP A 307 14.83 1.42 2.95
N MET A 308 15.22 1.25 4.21
CA MET A 308 15.57 -0.06 4.76
C MET A 308 14.42 -1.08 4.69
N LEU A 309 13.17 -0.62 4.59
CA LEU A 309 11.97 -1.48 4.46
C LEU A 309 11.65 -1.89 3.02
N ALA A 310 12.37 -1.37 2.02
CA ALA A 310 12.09 -1.70 0.61
C ALA A 310 12.21 -3.21 0.34
N HIS A 311 13.19 -3.85 0.98
CA HIS A 311 13.50 -5.26 0.74
C HIS A 311 12.42 -6.21 1.26
N GLU A 312 11.79 -5.92 2.41
CA GLU A 312 10.68 -6.75 2.92
C GLU A 312 9.42 -6.60 2.07
N GLY A 313 9.16 -5.41 1.52
CA GLY A 313 8.11 -5.21 0.51
C GLY A 313 8.36 -6.05 -0.75
N TRP A 314 9.60 -6.06 -1.24
CA TRP A 314 9.98 -6.89 -2.38
C TRP A 314 9.83 -8.38 -2.06
N ARG A 315 10.29 -8.84 -0.88
CA ARG A 315 10.13 -10.24 -0.43
C ARG A 315 8.65 -10.66 -0.37
N LEU A 316 7.76 -9.81 0.14
CA LEU A 316 6.32 -10.07 0.12
C LEU A 316 5.82 -10.27 -1.32
N ALA A 317 6.14 -9.35 -2.23
CA ALA A 317 5.72 -9.46 -3.61
C ALA A 317 6.27 -10.74 -4.28
N CYS A 318 7.54 -11.07 -4.04
CA CYS A 318 8.16 -12.31 -4.51
C CYS A 318 7.45 -13.56 -3.98
N ARG A 319 7.07 -13.56 -2.71
CA ARG A 319 6.43 -14.70 -2.02
C ARG A 319 5.02 -14.96 -2.53
N LEU A 320 4.31 -13.91 -2.92
CA LEU A 320 2.94 -14.01 -3.43
C LEU A 320 2.86 -14.28 -4.94
N SER A 321 3.94 -14.03 -5.69
CA SER A 321 4.04 -14.39 -7.12
C SER A 321 3.95 -15.92 -7.33
N ARG A 322 3.27 -16.36 -8.39
CA ARG A 322 3.13 -17.79 -8.70
C ARG A 322 4.37 -18.31 -9.45
N GLU A 323 4.73 -19.56 -9.18
CA GLU A 323 5.74 -20.27 -9.98
C GLU A 323 5.11 -20.81 -11.25
N ARG A 324 5.73 -20.55 -12.40
CA ARG A 324 5.27 -21.05 -13.71
C ARG A 324 6.37 -21.90 -14.33
N ASN A 325 6.08 -23.17 -14.63
CA ASN A 325 7.02 -24.13 -15.22
C ASN A 325 8.34 -24.27 -14.42
N GLY A 326 8.28 -24.25 -13.09
CA GLY A 326 9.47 -24.36 -12.23
C GLY A 326 10.38 -23.12 -12.23
N LYS A 327 9.92 -21.99 -12.80
CA LYS A 327 10.62 -20.69 -12.74
C LYS A 327 9.72 -19.66 -12.08
N ARG A 328 10.26 -18.96 -11.09
CA ARG A 328 9.61 -17.78 -10.52
C ARG A 328 9.74 -16.63 -11.52
N VAL A 329 8.66 -15.89 -11.77
CA VAL A 329 8.63 -14.78 -12.74
C VAL A 329 9.37 -13.53 -12.20
N VAL A 330 9.82 -13.59 -10.95
CA VAL A 330 10.35 -12.46 -10.21
C VAL A 330 11.87 -12.40 -10.37
N PRO A 331 12.46 -11.22 -10.66
CA PRO A 331 13.90 -11.08 -10.75
C PRO A 331 14.55 -11.48 -9.43
N ASP A 332 15.38 -12.52 -9.46
CA ASP A 332 16.18 -12.94 -8.33
C ASP A 332 17.35 -11.96 -8.12
N ARG A 333 17.55 -11.52 -6.88
CA ARG A 333 18.61 -10.58 -6.49
C ARG A 333 19.99 -11.28 -6.43
N GLU A 334 20.01 -12.61 -6.28
CA GLU A 334 21.23 -13.41 -6.10
C GLU A 334 21.85 -13.91 -7.41
N SER A 335 21.04 -14.13 -8.46
CA SER A 335 21.50 -14.77 -9.70
C SER A 335 22.34 -13.90 -10.65
N GLY A 336 22.51 -12.60 -10.39
CA GLY A 336 23.36 -11.70 -11.20
C GLY A 336 22.92 -11.48 -12.65
N GLU A 337 21.92 -12.20 -13.15
CA GLU A 337 21.36 -12.12 -14.51
C GLU A 337 20.14 -11.18 -14.57
N VAL A 338 20.22 -9.98 -14.02
CA VAL A 338 19.12 -9.01 -14.10
C VAL A 338 19.30 -8.11 -15.32
N ARG A 339 18.46 -8.30 -16.35
CA ARG A 339 18.16 -7.22 -17.32
C ARG A 339 17.08 -6.33 -16.73
N TRP A 340 17.49 -5.15 -16.27
CA TRP A 340 16.65 -4.08 -15.74
C TRP A 340 15.50 -3.75 -16.70
N ARG A 341 14.23 -3.84 -16.26
CA ARG A 341 13.08 -3.56 -17.12
C ARG A 341 12.25 -2.39 -16.60
N VAL A 342 12.40 -1.27 -17.31
CA VAL A 342 11.87 0.07 -17.03
C VAL A 342 10.35 0.16 -17.17
N CYS A 343 9.68 0.72 -16.16
CA CYS A 343 8.27 1.09 -16.15
C CYS A 343 7.98 2.26 -17.12
N GLY A 344 8.02 2.09 -18.44
CA GLY A 344 7.84 3.27 -19.27
C GLY A 344 7.57 3.13 -20.74
N SER A 345 8.07 2.11 -21.43
CA SER A 345 8.14 2.16 -22.91
C SER A 345 6.93 1.53 -23.62
N VAL A 346 6.38 2.29 -24.57
CA VAL A 346 5.50 1.83 -25.65
C VAL A 346 6.27 2.01 -26.94
N LYS A 347 6.55 0.92 -27.66
CA LYS A 347 7.02 1.03 -29.04
C LYS A 347 5.94 1.67 -29.91
N GLY A 348 6.10 2.96 -30.25
CA GLY A 348 5.40 3.64 -31.33
C GLY A 348 6.25 3.67 -32.61
N GLN A 349 5.65 3.25 -33.73
CA GLN A 349 6.27 3.02 -35.05
C GLN A 349 6.62 4.27 -35.86
N GLY A 350 7.58 4.10 -36.77
CA GLY A 350 7.84 4.87 -37.99
C GLY A 350 9.29 4.65 -38.43
N GLY A 351 9.63 3.60 -39.19
CA GLY A 351 9.44 3.54 -40.65
C GLY A 351 10.48 4.45 -41.31
N THR A 352 11.60 3.95 -41.83
CA THR A 352 11.65 3.43 -43.21
C THR A 352 12.47 2.15 -43.38
N ASP A 353 11.87 1.22 -44.10
CA ASP A 353 12.51 0.14 -44.85
C ASP A 353 13.72 0.60 -45.65
N GLN A 354 14.81 -0.18 -45.60
CA GLN A 354 15.35 -0.82 -46.79
C GLN A 354 15.95 -2.18 -46.38
N GLY A 355 15.22 -3.24 -46.71
CA GLY A 355 15.77 -4.57 -46.90
C GLY A 355 15.24 -5.09 -48.23
N GLY A 356 16.13 -5.53 -49.11
CA GLY A 356 15.76 -6.12 -50.39
C GLY A 356 16.71 -7.25 -50.75
N GLU A 357 16.29 -8.49 -50.47
CA GLU A 357 16.72 -9.68 -51.22
C GLU A 357 15.51 -10.60 -51.45
N GLY A 358 15.15 -10.77 -52.73
CA GLY A 358 14.84 -12.07 -53.33
C GLY A 358 13.48 -12.76 -53.08
N ASP A 359 12.47 -12.35 -53.85
CA ASP A 359 11.57 -13.18 -54.67
C ASP A 359 10.69 -14.33 -54.09
N ARG A 360 9.43 -14.28 -54.52
CA ARG A 360 8.44 -15.37 -54.80
C ARG A 360 7.78 -16.18 -53.66
N GLY A 361 6.50 -15.84 -53.43
CA GLY A 361 5.36 -16.76 -53.64
C GLY A 361 4.73 -17.47 -52.43
N GLY A 362 3.41 -17.32 -52.24
CA GLY A 362 2.59 -18.29 -51.49
C GLY A 362 1.53 -17.67 -50.56
N LYS A 363 0.26 -18.05 -50.74
CA LYS A 363 -0.95 -17.45 -50.16
C LYS A 363 -1.29 -17.91 -48.73
N ALA A 364 -1.88 -16.97 -47.99
CA ALA A 364 -3.07 -17.05 -47.11
C ALA A 364 -3.01 -17.72 -45.70
N GLY A 365 -3.48 -16.96 -44.69
CA GLY A 365 -4.11 -17.48 -43.46
C GLY A 365 -4.14 -16.54 -42.23
N LEU A 366 -5.20 -15.70 -42.11
CA LEU A 366 -5.89 -15.15 -40.90
C LEU A 366 -5.12 -14.74 -39.62
N ALA A 367 -5.18 -13.45 -39.21
CA ALA A 367 -6.02 -12.88 -38.11
C ALA A 367 -5.40 -13.01 -36.69
N ALA A 368 -5.44 -12.08 -35.72
CA ALA A 368 -6.19 -10.85 -35.46
C ALA A 368 -5.41 -9.95 -34.45
N MET A 369 -5.93 -8.73 -34.26
CA MET A 369 -5.41 -7.56 -33.54
C MET A 369 -5.11 -7.68 -32.03
N ALA A 370 -4.13 -6.90 -31.54
CA ALA A 370 -4.24 -6.10 -30.31
C ALA A 370 -3.22 -4.92 -30.31
N SER A 371 -3.73 -3.69 -30.19
CA SER A 371 -3.00 -2.41 -30.18
C SER A 371 -2.57 -2.00 -28.76
N ARG A 372 -1.36 -1.41 -28.58
CA ARG A 372 -0.83 -0.94 -27.27
C ARG A 372 -0.73 0.60 -27.20
N ARG A 373 -1.14 1.19 -26.06
CA ARG A 373 -0.97 2.62 -25.66
C ARG A 373 -0.53 2.72 -24.18
N GLY A 374 0.28 3.73 -23.84
CA GLY A 374 0.64 4.14 -22.47
C GLY A 374 2.14 4.29 -22.16
N GLU A 375 2.78 5.38 -22.59
CA GLU A 375 4.19 5.73 -22.25
C GLU A 375 4.26 6.81 -21.14
N LEU A 376 5.27 6.75 -20.25
CA LEU A 376 5.69 7.82 -19.33
C LEU A 376 7.12 8.25 -19.71
N VAL A 377 7.22 9.43 -20.31
CA VAL A 377 8.43 10.06 -20.88
C VAL A 377 9.43 10.47 -19.78
N GLY A 378 10.72 10.27 -20.05
CA GLY A 378 11.84 10.51 -19.14
C GLY A 378 12.05 11.96 -18.70
N LEU A 379 12.65 12.10 -17.52
CA LEU A 379 13.16 13.38 -17.01
C LEU A 379 14.55 13.64 -17.63
N GLY A 380 14.55 14.21 -18.85
CA GLY A 380 15.74 14.81 -19.47
C GLY A 380 16.59 13.88 -20.37
N PRO A 381 17.33 14.45 -21.35
CA PRO A 381 18.21 13.66 -22.22
C PRO A 381 19.48 13.25 -21.46
N GLY A 382 19.68 11.93 -21.27
CA GLY A 382 20.94 11.35 -20.78
C GLY A 382 20.87 10.55 -19.47
N GLN A 383 19.70 10.36 -18.85
CA GLN A 383 19.55 9.48 -17.69
C GLN A 383 18.99 8.11 -18.10
N GLU A 384 19.76 7.05 -17.85
CA GLU A 384 19.32 5.66 -17.99
C GLU A 384 18.24 5.37 -16.94
N ASP A 385 17.08 4.95 -17.43
CA ASP A 385 15.79 4.99 -16.74
C ASP A 385 15.62 3.73 -15.86
N GLU A 386 16.12 3.70 -14.63
CA GLU A 386 15.99 2.53 -13.74
C GLU A 386 14.63 2.50 -13.03
N ARG A 387 13.71 1.61 -13.43
CA ARG A 387 12.42 1.43 -12.74
C ARG A 387 12.13 -0.06 -12.51
N PHE A 388 12.22 -0.52 -11.26
CA PHE A 388 11.92 -1.89 -10.86
C PHE A 388 10.43 -2.04 -10.58
N ALA A 389 9.70 -2.53 -11.57
CA ALA A 389 8.30 -2.87 -11.39
C ALA A 389 8.03 -4.24 -12.00
N PHE A 390 7.17 -5.02 -11.35
CA PHE A 390 6.54 -6.17 -12.00
C PHE A 390 5.08 -6.25 -11.62
N GLU A 391 4.32 -6.86 -12.50
CA GLU A 391 2.91 -7.13 -12.31
C GLU A 391 2.63 -8.54 -12.82
N GLU A 392 2.02 -9.34 -11.98
CA GLU A 392 1.55 -10.67 -12.31
C GLU A 392 0.05 -10.74 -12.01
N GLU A 393 -0.73 -11.18 -13.00
CA GLU A 393 -2.15 -11.46 -12.86
C GLU A 393 -2.39 -12.91 -13.24
N TRP A 394 -3.27 -13.58 -12.50
CA TRP A 394 -3.72 -14.93 -12.77
C TRP A 394 -5.22 -15.05 -12.60
N GLY A 395 -5.78 -16.12 -13.17
CA GLY A 395 -7.22 -16.31 -13.32
C GLY A 395 -7.79 -15.42 -14.42
N GLY A 396 -8.68 -15.98 -15.25
CA GLY A 396 -9.19 -15.33 -16.46
C GLY A 396 -9.60 -16.31 -17.56
N GLU A 397 -9.09 -17.54 -17.50
CA GLU A 397 -9.52 -18.68 -18.32
C GLU A 397 -9.97 -19.81 -17.37
N ASP A 398 -11.11 -20.43 -17.70
CA ASP A 398 -11.74 -21.62 -17.09
C ASP A 398 -11.57 -21.82 -15.57
N GLY A 399 -12.40 -21.12 -14.79
CA GLY A 399 -12.75 -21.53 -13.42
C GLY A 399 -11.75 -21.24 -12.31
N GLU A 400 -10.56 -20.70 -12.61
CA GLU A 400 -9.59 -20.27 -11.58
C GLU A 400 -9.99 -18.95 -10.89
N GLU A 401 -9.72 -18.87 -9.59
CA GLU A 401 -9.90 -17.64 -8.82
C GLU A 401 -8.90 -16.56 -9.27
N ARG A 402 -9.43 -15.40 -9.67
CA ARG A 402 -8.64 -14.27 -10.14
C ARG A 402 -7.86 -13.64 -9.00
N GLY A 403 -6.60 -13.29 -9.27
CA GLY A 403 -5.73 -12.58 -8.33
C GLY A 403 -4.50 -12.02 -9.02
N GLY A 404 -3.63 -11.38 -8.25
CA GLY A 404 -2.41 -10.81 -8.79
C GLY A 404 -1.53 -10.10 -7.77
N VAL A 405 -0.28 -9.87 -8.15
CA VAL A 405 0.69 -9.11 -7.37
C VAL A 405 1.23 -7.99 -8.22
N LYS A 406 1.31 -6.79 -7.63
CA LYS A 406 1.99 -5.65 -8.23
C LYS A 406 3.10 -5.16 -7.31
N TRP A 407 4.31 -5.05 -7.83
CA TRP A 407 5.46 -4.44 -7.17
C TRP A 407 5.89 -3.18 -7.93
N LEU A 408 6.07 -2.08 -7.22
CA LEU A 408 6.61 -0.83 -7.73
C LEU A 408 7.73 -0.35 -6.80
N LEU A 409 8.96 -0.21 -7.28
CA LEU A 409 10.01 0.49 -6.56
C LEU A 409 10.12 1.93 -7.06
N VAL A 410 9.92 2.90 -6.17
CA VAL A 410 10.07 4.31 -6.48
C VAL A 410 11.54 4.71 -6.28
N PRO A 411 12.24 5.19 -7.32
CA PRO A 411 13.66 5.47 -7.25
C PRO A 411 13.97 6.78 -6.50
N ASP A 412 15.16 6.84 -5.90
CA ASP A 412 15.76 8.00 -5.23
C ASP A 412 14.85 8.70 -4.21
N VAL A 413 14.04 7.92 -3.49
CA VAL A 413 13.17 8.44 -2.43
C VAL A 413 13.38 7.70 -1.12
N MET A 414 13.22 8.45 -0.03
CA MET A 414 13.30 7.96 1.35
C MET A 414 11.93 7.53 1.88
N HIS A 415 11.91 6.92 3.05
CA HIS A 415 10.68 6.60 3.77
C HIS A 415 9.77 7.83 3.94
N GLY A 416 8.47 7.69 3.68
CA GLY A 416 7.50 8.78 3.83
C GLY A 416 7.67 9.93 2.81
N PHE A 417 8.31 9.68 1.66
CA PHE A 417 8.54 10.70 0.63
C PHE A 417 7.26 11.33 0.06
N ASP A 418 6.09 10.74 0.28
CA ASP A 418 4.78 11.23 -0.16
C ASP A 418 4.03 12.02 0.92
N ASN A 419 4.54 12.00 2.15
CA ASN A 419 3.98 12.78 3.25
C ASN A 419 4.53 14.20 3.24
N VAL A 420 3.63 15.18 3.05
CA VAL A 420 4.01 16.59 2.89
C VAL A 420 4.72 17.17 4.12
N HIS A 421 4.35 16.71 5.31
CA HIS A 421 5.02 17.16 6.55
C HIS A 421 6.46 16.61 6.62
N ILE A 422 6.65 15.34 6.29
CA ILE A 422 7.99 14.73 6.26
C ILE A 422 8.87 15.41 5.20
N ARG A 423 8.33 15.66 3.99
CA ARG A 423 9.03 16.41 2.94
C ARG A 423 9.55 17.77 3.40
N SER A 424 8.70 18.52 4.10
CA SER A 424 9.00 19.89 4.54
C SER A 424 10.12 19.97 5.58
N VAL A 425 10.33 18.86 6.32
CA VAL A 425 11.37 18.77 7.36
C VAL A 425 12.69 18.25 6.80
N VAL A 426 12.65 17.39 5.78
CA VAL A 426 13.81 16.59 5.36
C VAL A 426 14.53 17.15 4.12
N GLY A 427 13.87 17.94 3.24
CA GLY A 427 14.46 18.30 1.94
C GLY A 427 14.45 19.76 1.50
N GLY A 428 15.34 20.08 0.56
CA GLY A 428 15.32 21.34 -0.20
C GLY A 428 14.22 21.34 -1.27
N MET A 429 13.93 22.52 -1.84
CA MET A 429 12.82 22.71 -2.79
C MET A 429 12.84 21.74 -3.98
N GLU A 430 14.02 21.46 -4.54
CA GLU A 430 14.17 20.54 -5.67
C GLU A 430 13.77 19.11 -5.32
N THR A 431 14.18 18.62 -4.15
CA THR A 431 13.82 17.26 -3.72
C THR A 431 12.35 17.14 -3.35
N MET A 432 11.76 18.18 -2.77
CA MET A 432 10.32 18.20 -2.50
C MET A 432 9.53 18.08 -3.81
N ARG A 433 9.97 18.79 -4.86
CA ARG A 433 9.35 18.74 -6.20
C ARG A 433 9.52 17.37 -6.85
N ASP A 434 10.71 16.77 -6.77
CA ASP A 434 10.96 15.42 -7.27
C ASP A 434 10.08 14.37 -6.57
N ALA A 435 10.03 14.41 -5.23
CA ALA A 435 9.19 13.53 -4.45
C ALA A 435 7.69 13.69 -4.81
N GLU A 436 7.24 14.92 -5.05
CA GLU A 436 5.86 15.21 -5.49
C GLU A 436 5.55 14.60 -6.87
N LEU A 437 6.46 14.76 -7.84
CA LEU A 437 6.32 14.18 -9.17
C LEU A 437 6.26 12.65 -9.08
N LYS A 438 7.14 12.03 -8.29
CA LYS A 438 7.17 10.58 -8.06
C LYS A 438 5.91 10.08 -7.36
N THR A 439 5.37 10.87 -6.44
CA THR A 439 4.08 10.56 -5.78
C THR A 439 2.94 10.53 -6.77
N LYS A 440 2.82 11.58 -7.59
CA LYS A 440 1.81 11.64 -8.66
C LYS A 440 1.95 10.45 -9.62
N ALA A 441 3.17 10.06 -9.96
CA ALA A 441 3.45 8.94 -10.85
C ALA A 441 3.01 7.59 -10.26
N TYR A 442 3.49 7.21 -9.07
CA TYR A 442 3.11 5.91 -8.49
C TYR A 442 1.61 5.87 -8.16
N MET A 443 1.03 6.99 -7.70
CA MET A 443 -0.40 7.10 -7.40
C MET A 443 -1.24 6.80 -8.64
N LYS A 444 -0.84 7.34 -9.80
CA LYS A 444 -1.49 7.06 -11.09
C LYS A 444 -1.39 5.59 -11.48
N GLU A 445 -0.23 4.95 -11.27
CA GLU A 445 -0.06 3.53 -11.56
C GLU A 445 -0.92 2.64 -10.66
N ILE A 446 -0.99 2.95 -9.37
CA ILE A 446 -1.86 2.23 -8.42
C ILE A 446 -3.34 2.41 -8.75
N GLY A 447 -3.77 3.65 -9.02
CA GLY A 447 -5.16 3.91 -9.37
C GLY A 447 -5.58 3.31 -10.70
N ARG A 448 -4.69 3.27 -11.70
CA ARG A 448 -4.90 2.54 -12.95
C ARG A 448 -5.06 1.04 -12.69
N TRP A 449 -4.14 0.45 -11.93
CA TRP A 449 -4.18 -0.98 -11.60
C TRP A 449 -5.46 -1.36 -10.85
N LEU A 450 -5.87 -0.57 -9.85
CA LEU A 450 -7.11 -0.79 -9.14
C LEU A 450 -8.33 -0.76 -10.07
N LYS A 451 -8.39 0.18 -11.01
CA LYS A 451 -9.53 0.36 -11.91
C LYS A 451 -9.59 -0.69 -13.04
N GLU A 452 -8.45 -0.94 -13.69
CA GLU A 452 -8.38 -1.75 -14.90
C GLU A 452 -8.18 -3.23 -14.59
N VAL A 453 -7.52 -3.54 -13.47
CA VAL A 453 -7.27 -4.90 -13.01
C VAL A 453 -8.22 -5.21 -11.86
N VAL A 454 -8.00 -4.70 -10.66
CA VAL A 454 -8.68 -5.20 -9.44
C VAL A 454 -10.21 -5.10 -9.49
N TRP A 455 -10.75 -3.93 -9.83
CA TRP A 455 -12.19 -3.63 -9.83
C TRP A 455 -12.89 -3.88 -11.18
N ARG A 456 -12.19 -4.52 -12.12
CA ARG A 456 -12.80 -4.95 -13.37
C ARG A 456 -13.97 -5.90 -13.06
N VAL A 457 -15.16 -5.53 -13.53
CA VAL A 457 -16.39 -6.36 -13.49
C VAL A 457 -16.56 -7.05 -14.82
#